data_AF-A0A7V9TGD4-F1
#
_entry.id   AF-A0A7V9TGD4-F1
#
_cell.length_a   1.000
_cell.length_b   1.000
_cell.length_c   1.000
_cell.angle_alpha   90.00
_cell.angle_beta   90.00
_cell.angle_gamma   90.00
#
_symmetry.space_group_name_H-M   'P 1'
#
loop_
_entity.id
_entity.type
_entity.pdbx_description
1 polymer ?
#
loop_
_entity_poly.entity_id
_entity_poly.type
_entity_poly.pdbx_seq_one_letter_code
_entity_poly.pdbx_strand_id
1 'polypeptide(L)'
;MKNAVIFLLLASAIAASRAEAQTLRGSRASIERIHRQALVHDLHFYETSEGVRRAGESGRFVRLTGNSDYVLAHVSHPYALPETELFVVRLASQYRSACGEKLVVTSAVRPRSLRLANSTDKSVHPTGMALDLRRPTNTRCLSWLRNTLLSLEADGVIEAVEERNPPHFHVAVFPTQYHRYASGRGGSLRVAAAEREERRSPVIVVSAENGTQYRVRRGDTLWSIARNNNVTVDDIRSSNSLGSTRIVAGQVLVIPVAR
;
A
#
# COMPACT_ATOMS: atom_id res chain seq x y z
N MET A 1 -33.93 -43.06 -23.09
CA MET A 1 -32.52 -43.05 -22.66
C MET A 1 -31.75 -42.05 -23.53
N LYS A 2 -31.72 -40.78 -23.17
CA LYS A 2 -30.94 -39.75 -23.89
C LYS A 2 -30.66 -38.58 -22.94
N ASN A 3 -29.40 -38.13 -22.96
CA ASN A 3 -28.85 -36.85 -22.50
C ASN A 3 -27.88 -36.95 -21.31
N ALA A 4 -26.65 -37.35 -21.63
CA ALA A 4 -25.47 -36.94 -20.87
C ALA A 4 -24.95 -35.62 -21.49
N VAL A 5 -25.11 -34.51 -20.76
CA VAL A 5 -24.48 -33.23 -21.10
C VAL A 5 -23.08 -33.22 -20.51
N ILE A 6 -22.08 -33.29 -21.37
CA ILE A 6 -20.66 -33.13 -21.01
C ILE A 6 -20.41 -31.64 -20.80
N PHE A 7 -20.22 -31.22 -19.54
CA PHE A 7 -19.67 -29.92 -19.21
C PHE A 7 -18.15 -29.95 -19.42
N LEU A 8 -17.69 -29.48 -20.59
CA LEU A 8 -16.27 -29.31 -20.86
C LEU A 8 -15.79 -27.96 -20.26
N LEU A 9 -15.00 -28.10 -19.20
CA LEU A 9 -14.10 -27.16 -18.54
C LEU A 9 -13.84 -25.81 -19.24
N LEU A 10 -14.29 -24.71 -18.62
CA LEU A 10 -13.76 -23.37 -18.84
C LEU A 10 -12.90 -22.94 -17.64
N ALA A 11 -11.72 -23.56 -17.49
CA ALA A 11 -10.78 -23.27 -16.39
C ALA A 11 -9.51 -22.49 -16.82
N SER A 12 -9.44 -22.00 -18.08
CA SER A 12 -8.19 -21.47 -18.64
C SER A 12 -7.99 -19.95 -18.54
N ALA A 13 -8.99 -19.17 -18.13
CA ALA A 13 -8.88 -17.70 -18.12
C ALA A 13 -8.24 -17.12 -16.84
N ILE A 14 -8.31 -17.82 -15.71
CA ILE A 14 -7.81 -17.32 -14.41
C ILE A 14 -6.30 -17.53 -14.26
N ALA A 15 -5.73 -18.54 -14.91
CA ALA A 15 -4.29 -18.83 -14.82
C ALA A 15 -3.44 -17.82 -15.62
N ALA A 16 -3.91 -17.38 -16.79
CA ALA A 16 -3.17 -16.46 -17.66
C ALA A 16 -3.00 -15.06 -17.03
N SER A 17 -4.02 -14.55 -16.33
CA SER A 17 -3.95 -13.24 -15.66
C SER A 17 -3.00 -13.21 -14.47
N ARG A 18 -2.89 -14.33 -13.72
CA ARG A 18 -1.89 -14.47 -12.66
C ARG A 18 -0.47 -14.60 -13.20
N ALA A 19 -0.29 -15.33 -14.30
CA ALA A 19 1.03 -15.52 -14.91
C ALA A 19 1.62 -14.23 -15.49
N GLU A 20 0.80 -13.37 -16.13
CA GLU A 20 1.27 -12.07 -16.61
C GLU A 20 1.65 -11.12 -15.45
N ALA A 21 0.92 -11.18 -14.33
CA ALA A 21 1.14 -10.36 -13.14
C ALA A 21 2.39 -10.71 -12.31
N GLN A 22 3.17 -11.72 -12.71
CA GLN A 22 4.32 -12.25 -11.94
C GLN A 22 5.61 -12.32 -12.77
N THR A 23 5.82 -11.36 -13.66
CA THR A 23 7.02 -11.34 -14.52
C THR A 23 7.92 -10.14 -14.33
N LEU A 24 7.51 -9.16 -13.50
CA LEU A 24 8.09 -7.82 -13.44
C LEU A 24 8.17 -7.12 -14.82
N ARG A 25 7.43 -7.60 -15.81
CA ARG A 25 7.38 -6.99 -17.14
C ARG A 25 6.15 -6.09 -17.20
N GLY A 26 6.37 -4.85 -17.60
CA GLY A 26 5.29 -3.93 -17.89
C GLY A 26 4.42 -4.47 -19.02
N SER A 27 3.10 -4.40 -18.85
CA SER A 27 2.12 -4.70 -19.89
C SER A 27 1.04 -3.62 -19.88
N ARG A 28 0.28 -3.51 -20.98
CA ARG A 28 -0.89 -2.62 -21.00
C ARG A 28 -1.87 -2.99 -19.89
N ALA A 29 -2.10 -4.29 -19.67
CA ALA A 29 -2.97 -4.78 -18.60
C ALA A 29 -2.49 -4.35 -17.20
N SER A 30 -1.17 -4.36 -16.97
CA SER A 30 -0.56 -3.88 -15.73
C SER A 30 -0.82 -2.39 -15.50
N ILE A 31 -0.63 -1.56 -16.52
CA ILE A 31 -0.92 -0.12 -16.47
C ILE A 31 -2.41 0.15 -16.19
N GLU A 32 -3.31 -0.58 -16.84
CA GLU A 32 -4.75 -0.48 -16.57
C GLU A 32 -5.10 -0.89 -15.14
N ARG A 33 -4.43 -1.93 -14.60
CA ARG A 33 -4.67 -2.44 -13.26
C ARG A 33 -4.24 -1.44 -12.19
N ILE A 34 -3.03 -0.89 -12.26
CA ILE A 34 -2.57 0.10 -11.29
C ILE A 34 -3.43 1.36 -11.32
N HIS A 35 -3.84 1.81 -12.52
CA HIS A 35 -4.71 2.97 -12.68
C HIS A 35 -6.10 2.71 -12.09
N ARG A 36 -6.68 1.53 -12.34
CA ARG A 36 -7.97 1.14 -11.74
C ARG A 36 -7.90 1.09 -10.22
N GLN A 37 -6.80 0.59 -9.64
CA GLN A 37 -6.64 0.60 -8.19
C GLN A 37 -6.64 2.01 -7.63
N ALA A 38 -5.98 2.97 -8.31
CA ALA A 38 -6.05 4.37 -7.91
C ALA A 38 -7.49 4.91 -7.88
N LEU A 39 -8.29 4.58 -8.89
CA LEU A 39 -9.71 4.99 -8.98
C LEU A 39 -10.58 4.32 -7.91
N VAL A 40 -10.44 3.01 -7.72
CA VAL A 40 -11.21 2.25 -6.71
C VAL A 40 -10.92 2.72 -5.30
N HIS A 41 -9.71 3.22 -5.05
CA HIS A 41 -9.31 3.79 -3.76
C HIS A 41 -9.60 5.29 -3.63
N ASP A 42 -10.29 5.89 -4.60
CA ASP A 42 -10.60 7.33 -4.64
C ASP A 42 -9.35 8.20 -4.41
N LEU A 43 -8.24 7.82 -5.05
CA LEU A 43 -7.00 8.54 -4.89
C LEU A 43 -6.97 9.78 -5.80
N HIS A 44 -6.65 10.92 -5.20
CA HIS A 44 -6.51 12.17 -5.93
C HIS A 44 -5.23 12.19 -6.77
N PHE A 45 -5.33 12.53 -8.04
CA PHE A 45 -4.18 12.74 -8.93
C PHE A 45 -3.74 14.19 -8.85
N TYR A 46 -2.68 14.47 -8.09
CA TYR A 46 -2.24 15.85 -7.86
C TYR A 46 -1.67 16.51 -9.11
N GLU A 47 -2.20 17.68 -9.45
CA GLU A 47 -1.81 18.41 -10.65
C GLU A 47 -0.49 19.18 -10.47
N THR A 48 -0.26 19.79 -9.30
CA THR A 48 0.84 20.73 -9.07
C THR A 48 1.70 20.36 -7.86
N SER A 49 2.96 20.80 -7.88
CA SER A 49 3.89 20.71 -6.74
C SER A 49 3.30 21.30 -5.46
N GLU A 50 2.57 22.41 -5.59
CA GLU A 50 1.93 23.07 -4.46
C GLU A 50 0.79 22.22 -3.88
N GLY A 51 0.00 21.57 -4.74
CA GLY A 51 -1.03 20.62 -4.29
C GLY A 51 -0.43 19.45 -3.51
N VAL A 52 0.70 18.91 -3.98
CA VAL A 52 1.44 17.85 -3.27
C VAL A 52 1.94 18.33 -1.91
N ARG A 53 2.50 19.55 -1.83
CA ARG A 53 2.93 20.15 -0.56
C ARG A 53 1.77 20.28 0.42
N ARG A 54 0.63 20.85 -0.02
CA ARG A 54 -0.57 20.99 0.81
C ARG A 54 -1.11 19.63 1.30
N ALA A 55 -1.00 18.59 0.49
CA ALA A 55 -1.35 17.23 0.90
C ALA A 55 -0.43 16.66 1.98
N GLY A 56 0.86 16.99 1.93
CA GLY A 56 1.79 16.69 3.02
C GLY A 56 1.41 17.43 4.32
N GLU A 57 1.08 18.72 4.21
CA GLU A 57 0.69 19.57 5.35
C GLU A 57 -0.62 19.15 6.00
N SER A 58 -1.59 18.67 5.21
CA SER A 58 -2.86 18.15 5.73
C SER A 58 -2.74 16.74 6.30
N GLY A 59 -1.57 16.10 6.21
CA GLY A 59 -1.35 14.72 6.65
C GLY A 59 -1.90 13.66 5.70
N ARG A 60 -2.35 14.04 4.50
CA ARG A 60 -2.73 13.07 3.45
C ARG A 60 -1.51 12.32 2.92
N PHE A 61 -0.38 13.00 2.78
CA PHE A 61 0.90 12.37 2.46
C PHE A 61 1.86 12.40 3.63
N VAL A 62 2.69 11.36 3.71
CA VAL A 62 3.83 11.29 4.63
C VAL A 62 5.09 11.66 3.86
N ARG A 63 5.96 12.45 4.49
CA ARG A 63 7.26 12.80 3.91
C ARG A 63 8.25 11.65 4.10
N LEU A 64 8.76 11.11 3.00
CA LEU A 64 9.89 10.18 3.01
C LEU A 64 11.16 10.94 3.42
N THR A 65 11.93 10.38 4.34
CA THR A 65 13.14 11.02 4.88
C THR A 65 14.39 10.17 4.76
N GLY A 66 14.26 8.89 4.40
CA GLY A 66 15.37 7.94 4.51
C GLY A 66 15.62 7.53 5.96
N ASN A 67 16.45 6.50 6.15
CA ASN A 67 16.91 6.04 7.46
C ASN A 67 18.20 5.19 7.33
N SER A 68 18.47 4.33 8.30
CA SER A 68 19.60 3.37 8.26
C SER A 68 19.50 2.38 7.09
N ASP A 69 18.29 2.12 6.60
CA ASP A 69 17.96 1.01 5.70
C ASP A 69 17.67 1.48 4.27
N TYR A 70 17.24 2.73 4.08
CA TYR A 70 17.09 3.32 2.75
C TYR A 70 17.52 4.78 2.67
N VAL A 71 17.81 5.23 1.46
CA VAL A 71 18.10 6.63 1.11
C VAL A 71 17.25 7.10 -0.06
N LEU A 72 17.08 8.41 -0.18
CA LEU A 72 16.46 9.05 -1.34
C LEU A 72 17.55 9.56 -2.27
N ALA A 73 17.42 9.33 -3.58
CA ALA A 73 18.32 9.84 -4.59
C ALA A 73 17.56 10.73 -5.59
N HIS A 74 17.70 12.05 -5.45
CA HIS A 74 17.10 13.06 -6.32
C HIS A 74 15.56 13.02 -6.37
N VAL A 75 14.91 12.73 -5.24
CA VAL A 75 13.44 12.71 -5.16
C VAL A 75 12.91 14.13 -4.90
N SER A 76 12.43 14.81 -5.94
CA SER A 76 11.94 16.20 -5.86
C SER A 76 10.75 16.39 -4.93
N HIS A 77 9.84 15.41 -4.90
CA HIS A 77 8.65 15.41 -4.04
C HIS A 77 8.69 14.15 -3.19
N PRO A 78 9.41 14.16 -2.06
CA PRO A 78 9.60 12.99 -1.21
C PRO A 78 8.36 12.78 -0.34
N TYR A 79 7.20 12.64 -0.97
CA TYR A 79 5.91 12.39 -0.35
C TYR A 79 5.36 11.08 -0.91
N ALA A 80 4.60 10.37 -0.08
CA ALA A 80 3.90 9.16 -0.47
C ALA A 80 2.63 9.00 0.38
N LEU A 81 1.75 8.08 -0.01
CA LEU A 81 0.69 7.61 0.88
C LEU A 81 1.31 6.91 2.10
N PRO A 82 0.61 6.91 3.26
CA PRO A 82 1.08 6.21 4.46
C PRO A 82 1.40 4.72 4.22
N GLU A 83 0.58 4.02 3.44
CA GLU A 83 0.81 2.60 3.12
C GLU A 83 2.01 2.38 2.20
N THR A 84 2.29 3.35 1.33
CA THR A 84 3.48 3.34 0.48
C THR A 84 4.75 3.63 1.29
N GLU A 85 4.69 4.52 2.28
CA GLU A 85 5.79 4.73 3.25
C GLU A 85 6.05 3.47 4.08
N LEU A 86 4.99 2.84 4.61
CA LEU A 86 5.08 1.58 5.33
C LEU A 86 5.72 0.48 4.48
N PHE A 87 5.35 0.40 3.20
CA PHE A 87 5.97 -0.52 2.24
C PHE A 87 7.47 -0.27 2.11
N VAL A 88 7.90 0.98 1.89
CA VAL A 88 9.31 1.32 1.72
C VAL A 88 10.11 0.99 2.97
N VAL A 89 9.61 1.36 4.16
CA VAL A 89 10.31 1.10 5.44
C VAL A 89 10.47 -0.41 5.67
N ARG A 90 9.42 -1.20 5.47
CA ARG A 90 9.47 -2.66 5.65
C ARG A 90 10.36 -3.35 4.61
N LEU A 91 10.25 -2.95 3.34
CA LEU A 91 11.06 -3.51 2.26
C LEU A 91 12.53 -3.17 2.47
N ALA A 92 12.85 -1.92 2.83
CA ALA A 92 14.20 -1.46 3.07
C ALA A 92 14.88 -2.22 4.22
N SER A 93 14.19 -2.42 5.34
CA SER A 93 14.73 -3.16 6.48
C SER A 93 15.06 -4.61 6.12
N GLN A 94 14.16 -5.28 5.38
CA GLN A 94 14.37 -6.63 4.89
C GLN A 94 15.50 -6.69 3.84
N TYR A 95 15.54 -5.73 2.92
CA TYR A 95 16.58 -5.61 1.91
C TYR A 95 17.95 -5.45 2.59
N ARG A 96 18.08 -4.50 3.53
CA ARG A 96 19.31 -4.26 4.29
C ARG A 96 19.76 -5.49 5.06
N SER A 97 18.83 -6.22 5.67
CA SER A 97 19.14 -7.46 6.40
C SER A 97 19.61 -8.59 5.48
N ALA A 98 19.02 -8.72 4.30
CA ALA A 98 19.37 -9.77 3.35
C ALA A 98 20.65 -9.48 2.54
N CYS A 99 20.93 -8.19 2.31
CA CYS A 99 21.88 -7.70 1.31
C CYS A 99 23.06 -6.93 1.90
N GLY A 100 22.90 -6.29 3.06
CA GLY A 100 23.87 -5.35 3.63
C GLY A 100 23.88 -3.96 2.95
N GLU A 101 23.18 -3.79 1.83
CA GLU A 101 23.06 -2.52 1.10
C GLU A 101 21.82 -1.73 1.54
N LYS A 102 21.85 -0.40 1.38
CA LYS A 102 20.65 0.42 1.58
C LYS A 102 19.77 0.36 0.34
N LEU A 103 18.46 0.26 0.51
CA LEU A 103 17.52 0.46 -0.60
C LEU A 103 17.60 1.93 -1.06
N VAL A 104 17.44 2.18 -2.36
CA VAL A 104 17.47 3.55 -2.89
C VAL A 104 16.17 3.86 -3.61
N VAL A 105 15.43 4.83 -3.08
CA VAL A 105 14.22 5.37 -3.73
C VAL A 105 14.64 6.52 -4.63
N THR A 106 14.28 6.45 -5.91
CA THR A 106 14.66 7.42 -6.96
C THR A 106 13.50 8.31 -7.41
N SER A 107 12.26 7.95 -7.08
CA SER A 107 11.06 8.75 -7.33
C SER A 107 9.96 8.34 -6.35
N ALA A 108 9.03 9.26 -6.07
CA ALA A 108 7.85 9.00 -5.23
C ALA A 108 6.64 9.71 -5.87
N VAL A 109 5.89 10.54 -5.13
CA VAL A 109 4.88 11.41 -5.74
C VAL A 109 5.51 12.23 -6.88
N ARG A 110 4.80 12.33 -8.00
CA ARG A 110 5.14 13.25 -9.09
C ARG A 110 3.87 13.91 -9.61
N PRO A 111 3.67 15.23 -9.45
CA PRO A 111 2.47 15.88 -9.94
C PRO A 111 2.39 15.84 -11.47
N ARG A 112 1.18 15.90 -12.04
CA ARG A 112 0.95 15.84 -13.49
C ARG A 112 1.62 16.98 -14.27
N SER A 113 1.80 18.15 -13.66
CA SER A 113 2.59 19.25 -14.23
C SER A 113 4.06 18.89 -14.48
N LEU A 114 4.57 17.83 -13.84
CA LEU A 114 5.92 17.29 -14.05
C LEU A 114 5.90 15.94 -14.79
N ARG A 115 4.80 15.66 -15.51
CA ARG A 115 4.67 14.49 -16.39
C ARG A 115 5.77 14.54 -17.45
N LEU A 116 6.51 13.43 -17.60
CA LEU A 116 7.52 13.31 -18.64
C LEU A 116 6.84 13.19 -20.01
N ALA A 117 7.45 13.75 -21.06
CA ALA A 117 6.88 13.73 -22.42
C ALA A 117 6.47 12.31 -22.89
N ASN A 118 7.23 11.29 -22.48
CA ASN A 118 7.00 9.88 -22.84
C ASN A 118 6.22 9.07 -21.80
N SER A 119 5.57 9.72 -20.81
CA SER A 119 4.79 9.03 -19.78
C SER A 119 3.30 9.00 -20.12
N THR A 120 2.66 7.87 -19.81
CA THR A 120 1.25 7.64 -20.10
C THR A 120 0.35 8.52 -19.23
N ASP A 121 -0.84 8.84 -19.74
CA ASP A 121 -1.86 9.59 -19.00
C ASP A 121 -2.40 8.82 -17.78
N LYS A 122 -2.06 7.53 -17.69
CA LYS A 122 -2.49 6.60 -16.64
C LYS A 122 -1.48 6.47 -15.49
N SER A 123 -0.41 7.25 -15.50
CA SER A 123 0.58 7.27 -14.42
C SER A 123 -0.09 7.48 -13.05
N VAL A 124 0.33 6.68 -12.07
CA VAL A 124 -0.17 6.73 -10.69
C VAL A 124 0.80 7.41 -9.71
N HIS A 125 1.95 7.91 -10.17
CA HIS A 125 2.81 8.75 -9.34
C HIS A 125 2.08 9.97 -8.74
N PRO A 126 1.17 10.66 -9.45
CA PRO A 126 0.46 11.80 -8.88
C PRO A 126 -0.37 11.45 -7.65
N THR A 127 -0.69 10.19 -7.39
CA THR A 127 -1.53 9.77 -6.26
C THR A 127 -0.75 9.45 -4.99
N GLY A 128 0.57 9.31 -5.10
CA GLY A 128 1.44 8.88 -4.01
C GLY A 128 1.39 7.40 -3.65
N MET A 129 0.63 6.60 -4.40
CA MET A 129 0.62 5.13 -4.23
C MET A 129 1.88 4.46 -4.81
N ALA A 130 2.60 5.15 -5.69
CA ALA A 130 3.73 4.59 -6.43
C ALA A 130 5.06 5.28 -6.16
N LEU A 131 6.14 4.52 -6.35
CA LEU A 131 7.52 4.97 -6.20
C LEU A 131 8.44 4.23 -7.17
N ASP A 132 9.63 4.77 -7.39
CA ASP A 132 10.67 4.10 -8.18
C ASP A 132 11.85 3.74 -7.28
N LEU A 133 12.37 2.53 -7.46
CA LEU A 133 13.54 2.01 -6.76
C LEU A 133 14.70 1.85 -7.73
N ARG A 134 15.90 2.25 -7.31
CA ARG A 134 17.11 1.96 -8.08
C ARG A 134 17.27 0.45 -8.24
N ARG A 135 17.59 0.04 -9.46
CA ARG A 135 18.01 -1.34 -9.72
C ARG A 135 19.40 -1.61 -9.12
N PRO A 136 19.57 -2.58 -8.22
CA PRO A 136 20.88 -2.92 -7.66
C PRO A 136 21.82 -3.46 -8.75
N THR A 137 23.11 -3.11 -8.66
CA THR A 137 24.17 -3.71 -9.49
C THR A 137 24.64 -5.05 -8.93
N ASN A 138 24.59 -5.20 -7.59
CA ASN A 138 24.88 -6.44 -6.91
C ASN A 138 23.83 -7.51 -7.24
N THR A 139 24.27 -8.61 -7.86
CA THR A 139 23.38 -9.68 -8.36
C THR A 139 22.58 -10.37 -7.26
N ARG A 140 23.16 -10.57 -6.06
CA ARG A 140 22.44 -11.16 -4.93
C ARG A 140 21.28 -10.26 -4.49
N CYS A 141 21.56 -8.96 -4.41
CA CYS A 141 20.59 -7.98 -3.96
C CYS A 141 19.49 -7.76 -5.00
N LEU A 142 19.87 -7.77 -6.28
CA LEU A 142 18.93 -7.72 -7.40
C LEU A 142 18.00 -8.94 -7.40
N SER A 143 18.54 -10.15 -7.26
CA SER A 143 17.74 -11.38 -7.20
C SER A 143 16.80 -11.39 -5.99
N TRP A 144 17.29 -10.94 -4.82
CA TRP A 144 16.45 -10.80 -3.63
C TRP A 144 15.29 -9.83 -3.90
N LEU A 145 15.58 -8.62 -4.40
CA LEU A 145 14.56 -7.61 -4.65
C LEU A 145 13.51 -8.08 -5.65
N ARG A 146 13.93 -8.72 -6.76
CA ARG A 146 13.01 -9.30 -7.74
C ARG A 146 12.10 -10.35 -7.12
N ASN A 147 12.65 -11.29 -6.38
CA ASN A 147 11.87 -12.37 -5.76
C ASN A 147 10.88 -11.84 -4.72
N THR A 148 11.29 -10.85 -3.92
CA THR A 148 10.41 -10.20 -2.94
C THR A 148 9.29 -9.44 -3.62
N LEU A 149 9.57 -8.66 -4.67
CA LEU A 149 8.52 -7.94 -5.42
C LEU A 149 7.55 -8.93 -6.07
N LEU A 150 8.05 -9.99 -6.72
CA LEU A 150 7.22 -11.05 -7.30
C LEU A 150 6.32 -11.73 -6.27
N SER A 151 6.83 -11.99 -5.06
CA SER A 151 6.01 -12.55 -3.97
C SER A 151 4.89 -11.60 -3.55
N LEU A 152 5.17 -10.30 -3.44
CA LEU A 152 4.17 -9.30 -3.08
C LEU A 152 3.15 -9.07 -4.21
N GLU A 153 3.55 -9.20 -5.48
CA GLU A 153 2.62 -9.23 -6.60
C GLU A 153 1.71 -10.47 -6.55
N ALA A 154 2.26 -11.64 -6.20
CA ALA A 154 1.50 -12.87 -6.02
C ALA A 154 0.47 -12.77 -4.89
N ASP A 155 0.81 -12.07 -3.81
CA ASP A 155 -0.10 -11.74 -2.71
C ASP A 155 -1.15 -10.68 -3.10
N GLY A 156 -1.00 -10.05 -4.27
CA GLY A 156 -1.94 -9.06 -4.80
C GLY A 156 -1.91 -7.73 -4.07
N VAL A 157 -0.79 -7.38 -3.43
CA VAL A 157 -0.66 -6.19 -2.58
C VAL A 157 0.11 -5.05 -3.25
N ILE A 158 0.85 -5.38 -4.31
CA ILE A 158 1.54 -4.42 -5.17
C ILE A 158 1.41 -4.83 -6.64
N GLU A 159 1.92 -3.96 -7.50
CA GLU A 159 2.32 -4.27 -8.87
C GLU A 159 3.67 -3.61 -9.14
N ALA A 160 4.61 -4.36 -9.73
CA ALA A 160 5.98 -3.94 -9.91
C ALA A 160 6.46 -4.22 -11.34
N VAL A 161 7.20 -3.26 -11.91
CA VAL A 161 7.77 -3.36 -13.24
C VAL A 161 9.25 -3.05 -13.17
N GLU A 162 10.10 -3.93 -13.71
CA GLU A 162 11.51 -3.63 -13.93
C GLU A 162 11.68 -2.92 -15.29
N GLU A 163 11.77 -1.61 -15.24
CA GLU A 163 11.99 -0.74 -16.39
C GLU A 163 13.42 -0.88 -16.91
N ARG A 164 13.60 -0.76 -18.23
CA ARG A 164 14.89 -1.00 -18.88
C ARG A 164 15.70 0.26 -19.14
N ASN A 165 15.06 1.39 -19.41
CA ASN A 165 15.74 2.61 -19.82
C ASN A 165 15.08 3.88 -19.26
N PRO A 166 15.65 4.51 -18.20
CA PRO A 166 16.77 4.01 -17.40
C PRO A 166 16.36 2.78 -16.56
N PRO A 167 17.30 1.92 -16.14
CA PRO A 167 16.97 0.73 -15.37
C PRO A 167 16.56 1.05 -13.92
N HIS A 168 15.31 0.75 -13.58
CA HIS A 168 14.76 0.92 -12.24
C HIS A 168 13.55 -0.01 -12.03
N PHE A 169 13.08 -0.15 -10.79
CA PHE A 169 11.80 -0.77 -10.52
C PHE A 169 10.76 0.32 -10.30
N HIS A 170 9.70 0.31 -11.10
CA HIS A 170 8.47 1.04 -10.78
C HIS A 170 7.59 0.16 -9.90
N VAL A 171 7.11 0.66 -8.77
CA VAL A 171 6.26 -0.09 -7.84
C VAL A 171 5.02 0.72 -7.48
N ALA A 172 3.84 0.16 -7.72
CA ALA A 172 2.56 0.67 -7.26
C ALA A 172 2.06 -0.16 -6.07
N VAL A 173 1.91 0.47 -4.92
CA VAL A 173 1.39 -0.17 -3.70
C VAL A 173 -0.13 -0.03 -3.66
N PHE A 174 -0.84 -1.13 -3.44
CA PHE A 174 -2.31 -1.09 -3.31
C PHE A 174 -2.68 -0.84 -1.85
N PRO A 175 -3.14 0.37 -1.46
CA PRO A 175 -3.09 0.80 -0.06
C PRO A 175 -3.84 -0.13 0.90
N THR A 176 -5.11 -0.44 0.60
CA THR A 176 -5.93 -1.28 1.48
C THR A 176 -5.38 -2.70 1.59
N GLN A 177 -4.91 -3.26 0.47
CA GLN A 177 -4.40 -4.62 0.37
C GLN A 177 -3.07 -4.73 1.13
N TYR A 178 -2.15 -3.79 0.89
CA TYR A 178 -0.86 -3.76 1.55
C TYR A 178 -0.98 -3.53 3.06
N HIS A 179 -1.89 -2.66 3.49
CA HIS A 179 -2.17 -2.45 4.91
C HIS A 179 -2.65 -3.74 5.60
N ARG A 180 -3.59 -4.48 4.99
CA ARG A 180 -4.07 -5.78 5.51
C ARG A 180 -2.93 -6.81 5.58
N TYR A 181 -2.13 -6.89 4.53
CA TYR A 181 -0.95 -7.75 4.49
C TYR A 181 0.05 -7.42 5.59
N ALA A 182 0.41 -6.15 5.75
CA ALA A 182 1.36 -5.70 6.77
C ALA A 182 0.85 -5.92 8.21
N SER A 183 -0.46 -5.91 8.40
CA SER A 183 -1.11 -6.16 9.70
C SER A 183 -1.24 -7.66 10.03
N GLY A 184 -0.71 -8.57 9.20
CA GLY A 184 -0.87 -10.01 9.37
C GLY A 184 -2.28 -10.54 9.05
N ARG A 185 -3.17 -9.68 8.55
CA ARG A 185 -4.53 -10.02 8.12
C ARG A 185 -4.63 -10.36 6.63
N GLY A 186 -3.51 -10.36 5.92
CA GLY A 186 -3.42 -10.60 4.48
C GLY A 186 -2.34 -11.60 4.07
N GLY A 187 -1.75 -12.35 5.00
CA GLY A 187 -0.81 -13.42 4.67
C GLY A 187 -1.56 -14.73 4.43
N SER A 188 -1.58 -15.18 3.18
CA SER A 188 -2.08 -16.48 2.70
C SER A 188 -3.43 -16.95 3.29
N LEU A 189 -4.47 -16.87 2.45
CA LEU A 189 -5.55 -17.86 2.47
C LEU A 189 -4.96 -19.26 2.18
N ARG A 190 -4.21 -19.84 3.11
CA ARG A 190 -4.16 -21.29 3.29
C ARG A 190 -5.41 -21.64 4.06
N VAL A 191 -6.52 -21.74 3.32
CA VAL A 191 -7.66 -22.52 3.76
C VAL A 191 -7.16 -23.97 3.81
N ALA A 192 -6.69 -24.40 4.98
CA ALA A 192 -6.56 -25.79 5.34
C ALA A 192 -7.50 -26.01 6.52
N ALA A 193 -8.71 -26.42 6.16
CA ALA A 193 -9.64 -27.29 6.90
C ALA A 193 -9.60 -27.24 8.44
N ALA A 194 -10.65 -26.66 9.02
CA ALA A 194 -11.42 -27.30 10.08
C ALA A 194 -12.73 -26.53 10.29
N GLU A 195 -13.73 -26.83 9.44
CA GLU A 195 -15.13 -26.62 9.78
C GLU A 195 -15.54 -27.65 10.84
N ARG A 196 -15.98 -27.18 12.01
CA ARG A 196 -17.03 -27.81 12.84
C ARG A 196 -17.46 -26.76 13.87
N GLU A 197 -18.49 -25.97 13.58
CA GLU A 197 -19.91 -26.24 13.83
C GLU A 197 -20.39 -25.42 15.03
N GLU A 198 -21.04 -24.31 14.69
CA GLU A 198 -22.32 -23.87 15.23
C GLU A 198 -22.66 -24.25 16.69
N ARG A 199 -22.63 -23.27 17.60
CA ARG A 199 -23.71 -23.10 18.57
C ARG A 199 -23.70 -21.74 19.26
N ARG A 200 -24.86 -21.08 19.11
CA ARG A 200 -25.46 -20.02 19.93
C ARG A 200 -24.93 -18.60 19.74
N SER A 201 -25.62 -17.88 18.86
CA SER A 201 -26.01 -16.50 19.17
C SER A 201 -26.92 -16.49 20.40
N PRO A 202 -26.81 -15.46 21.25
CA PRO A 202 -27.99 -14.79 21.77
C PRO A 202 -28.06 -13.34 21.27
N VAL A 203 -29.30 -12.89 21.19
CA VAL A 203 -29.75 -11.54 20.81
C VAL A 203 -29.42 -10.52 21.92
N ILE A 204 -29.32 -9.27 21.48
CA ILE A 204 -28.75 -8.05 22.07
C ILE A 204 -29.43 -7.53 23.34
N VAL A 205 -28.63 -6.96 24.27
CA VAL A 205 -28.96 -5.72 25.00
C VAL A 205 -27.71 -4.85 25.19
N VAL A 206 -27.92 -3.54 25.05
CA VAL A 206 -27.00 -2.43 24.77
C VAL A 206 -26.21 -1.96 26.00
N SER A 207 -24.92 -1.61 25.84
CA SER A 207 -24.32 -0.33 26.26
C SER A 207 -22.79 -0.38 26.15
N ALA A 208 -22.22 0.48 25.31
CA ALA A 208 -20.88 1.07 25.52
C ALA A 208 -20.76 2.33 24.66
N GLU A 209 -21.43 3.39 25.08
CA GLU A 209 -21.23 4.80 24.66
C GLU A 209 -19.86 5.34 25.12
N ASN A 210 -18.80 4.53 25.08
CA ASN A 210 -17.45 5.01 25.39
C ASN A 210 -16.46 4.34 24.46
N GLY A 211 -15.82 5.16 23.64
CA GLY A 211 -14.79 4.75 22.70
C GLY A 211 -13.67 3.93 23.35
N THR A 212 -12.92 3.21 22.53
CA THR A 212 -11.80 2.38 22.98
C THR A 212 -10.58 3.25 23.27
N GLN A 213 -9.90 3.05 24.40
CA GLN A 213 -8.64 3.72 24.66
C GLN A 213 -7.52 3.13 23.80
N TYR A 214 -6.79 4.00 23.12
CA TYR A 214 -5.67 3.65 22.25
C TYR A 214 -4.41 4.38 22.69
N ARG A 215 -3.34 3.64 23.02
CA ARG A 215 -2.04 4.22 23.31
C ARG A 215 -1.25 4.37 22.01
N VAL A 216 -1.03 5.62 21.62
CA VAL A 216 -0.24 6.03 20.46
C VAL A 216 1.14 5.41 20.52
N ARG A 217 1.52 4.72 19.45
CA ARG A 217 2.82 4.10 19.25
C ARG A 217 3.70 5.00 18.40
N ARG A 218 5.00 4.76 18.46
CA ARG A 218 5.95 5.49 17.61
C ARG A 218 5.63 5.23 16.14
N GLY A 219 5.36 6.29 15.38
CA GLY A 219 5.00 6.22 13.96
C GLY A 219 3.49 6.30 13.69
N ASP A 220 2.65 6.30 14.72
CA ASP A 220 1.22 6.51 14.53
C ASP A 220 0.89 7.96 14.13
N THR A 221 -0.17 8.09 13.34
CA THR A 221 -0.82 9.37 13.01
C THR A 221 -2.31 9.26 13.33
N LEU A 222 -3.00 10.39 13.56
CA LEU A 222 -4.46 10.33 13.74
C LEU A 222 -5.15 9.67 12.55
N TRP A 223 -4.61 9.85 11.34
CA TRP A 223 -5.14 9.22 10.14
C TRP A 223 -4.97 7.69 10.16
N SER A 224 -3.79 7.18 10.52
CA SER A 224 -3.58 5.73 10.60
C SER A 224 -4.46 5.12 11.70
N ILE A 225 -4.61 5.79 12.84
CA ILE A 225 -5.49 5.33 13.93
C ILE A 225 -6.96 5.37 13.50
N ALA A 226 -7.40 6.47 12.86
CA ALA A 226 -8.76 6.63 12.35
C ALA A 226 -9.13 5.50 11.39
N ARG A 227 -8.27 5.27 10.39
CA ARG A 227 -8.46 4.21 9.39
C ARG A 227 -8.46 2.81 10.01
N ASN A 228 -7.59 2.56 10.99
CA ASN A 228 -7.50 1.26 11.67
C ASN A 228 -8.74 0.92 12.51
N ASN A 229 -9.46 1.94 12.97
CA ASN A 229 -10.65 1.81 13.80
C ASN A 229 -11.94 2.18 13.07
N ASN A 230 -11.87 2.35 11.74
CA ASN A 230 -13.00 2.69 10.87
C ASN A 230 -13.76 3.96 11.33
N VAL A 231 -13.03 4.95 11.84
CA VAL A 231 -13.56 6.28 12.19
C VAL A 231 -12.86 7.35 11.37
N THR A 232 -13.34 8.59 11.41
CA THR A 232 -12.63 9.71 10.78
C THR A 232 -11.59 10.32 11.73
N VAL A 233 -10.66 11.07 11.16
CA VAL A 233 -9.71 11.87 11.96
C VAL A 233 -10.46 12.88 12.83
N ASP A 234 -11.52 13.48 12.31
CA ASP A 234 -12.32 14.47 13.03
C ASP A 234 -13.14 13.84 14.17
N ASP A 235 -13.56 12.58 14.04
CA ASP A 235 -14.20 11.82 15.13
C ASP A 235 -13.21 11.60 16.29
N ILE A 236 -11.96 11.24 15.98
CA ILE A 236 -10.93 11.09 17.02
C ILE A 236 -10.59 12.44 17.64
N ARG A 237 -10.47 13.50 16.83
CA ARG A 237 -10.15 14.85 17.33
C ARG A 237 -11.22 15.38 18.25
N SER A 238 -12.49 15.28 17.85
CA SER A 238 -13.63 15.71 18.67
C SER A 238 -13.72 14.90 19.96
N SER A 239 -13.53 13.58 19.90
CA SER A 239 -13.54 12.70 21.08
C SER A 239 -12.41 12.95 22.08
N ASN A 240 -11.32 13.63 21.66
CA ASN A 240 -10.13 13.90 22.48
C ASN A 240 -9.84 15.40 22.67
N SER A 241 -10.75 16.28 22.26
CA SER A 241 -10.55 17.75 22.30
C SER A 241 -9.22 18.21 21.66
N LEU A 242 -8.80 17.56 20.57
CA LEU A 242 -7.54 17.87 19.89
C LEU A 242 -7.71 19.03 18.89
N GLY A 243 -7.05 20.16 19.19
CA GLY A 243 -6.99 21.31 18.27
C GLY A 243 -6.19 21.05 16.99
N SER A 244 -5.34 20.02 16.95
CA SER A 244 -4.50 19.67 15.78
C SER A 244 -4.45 18.16 15.54
N THR A 245 -3.81 17.74 14.45
CA THR A 245 -3.58 16.32 14.13
C THR A 245 -2.29 15.75 14.72
N ARG A 246 -1.53 16.56 15.48
CA ARG A 246 -0.27 16.15 16.09
C ARG A 246 -0.53 15.26 17.31
N ILE A 247 0.06 14.08 17.29
CA ILE A 247 0.04 13.12 18.41
C ILE A 247 1.46 12.67 18.75
N VAL A 248 1.68 12.24 19.98
CA VAL A 248 2.99 11.82 20.47
C VAL A 248 2.94 10.38 20.95
N ALA A 249 3.99 9.59 20.67
CA ALA A 249 4.10 8.24 21.19
C ALA A 249 3.95 8.22 22.72
N GLY A 250 3.12 7.31 23.23
CA GLY A 250 2.75 7.19 24.63
C GLY A 250 1.45 7.91 25.00
N GLN A 251 0.97 8.86 24.18
CA GLN A 251 -0.32 9.53 24.36
C GLN A 251 -1.47 8.51 24.33
N VAL A 252 -2.48 8.70 25.17
CA VAL A 252 -3.70 7.88 25.15
C VAL A 252 -4.82 8.66 24.49
N LEU A 253 -5.49 8.06 23.52
CA LEU A 253 -6.62 8.62 22.78
C LEU A 253 -7.88 7.79 23.00
N VAL A 254 -9.03 8.43 23.08
CA VAL A 254 -10.35 7.81 22.98
C VAL A 254 -10.72 7.66 21.52
N ILE A 255 -10.89 6.43 21.05
CA ILE A 255 -11.29 6.13 19.68
C ILE A 255 -12.79 5.81 19.68
N PRO A 256 -13.65 6.68 19.11
CA PRO A 256 -15.09 6.46 19.13
C PRO A 256 -15.46 5.18 18.38
N VAL A 257 -16.65 4.66 18.66
CA VAL A 257 -17.21 3.57 17.86
C VAL A 257 -17.71 4.16 16.55
N ALA A 258 -17.37 3.54 15.42
CA ALA A 258 -17.91 3.93 14.12
C ALA A 258 -19.44 3.90 14.16
N ARG A 259 -20.09 5.04 13.92
CA ARG A 259 -21.56 5.16 13.83
C ARG A 259 -22.08 4.69 12.49
#